data_AF-A0A080LZM7-F1
#
_entry.id   AF-A0A080LZM7-F1
#
_cell.length_a   1.000
_cell.length_b   1.000
_cell.length_c   1.000
_cell.angle_alpha   90.00
_cell.angle_beta   90.00
_cell.angle_gamma   90.00
#
_symmetry.space_group_name_H-M   'P 1'
#
loop_
_entity.id
_entity.type
_entity.pdbx_description
1 polymer ?
#
loop_
_entity_poly.entity_id
_entity_poly.type
_entity_poly.pdbx_seq_one_letter_code
_entity_poly.pdbx_strand_id
1 'polypeptide(L)'
;MRDASTSSTSYRDLINRPGQFDYQAAIQAGLPIGSGEVESAHRYVIQKRLKLPGAWWKPENAQAMLNLRVTRANGSWDRYWDALAA
;
A
#
# COMPACT_ATOMS: atom_id res chain seq x y z
N MET A 1 -25.05 -8.60 21.07
CA MET A 1 -25.90 -8.09 19.98
C MET A 1 -25.00 -7.69 18.82
N ARG A 2 -24.96 -8.49 17.74
CA ARG A 2 -24.29 -8.12 16.48
C ARG A 2 -25.38 -7.58 15.56
N ASP A 3 -25.20 -6.36 15.08
CA ASP A 3 -26.21 -5.64 14.30
C ASP A 3 -26.42 -6.30 12.92
N ALA A 4 -27.69 -6.43 12.52
CA ALA A 4 -28.12 -7.04 11.25
C ALA A 4 -27.84 -6.13 10.02
N SER A 5 -27.19 -4.98 10.22
CA SER A 5 -26.90 -3.96 9.21
C SER A 5 -25.67 -4.25 8.33
N THR A 6 -24.78 -5.18 8.70
CA THR A 6 -23.51 -5.39 7.96
C THR A 6 -23.68 -6.18 6.65
N SER A 7 -24.72 -7.04 6.57
CA SER A 7 -24.95 -7.86 5.37
C SER A 7 -25.43 -7.05 4.17
N SER A 8 -26.20 -5.97 4.39
CA SER A 8 -26.74 -5.16 3.29
C SER A 8 -25.66 -4.28 2.64
N THR A 9 -24.75 -3.71 3.43
CA THR A 9 -23.65 -2.88 2.92
C THR A 9 -22.62 -3.72 2.16
N SER A 10 -22.21 -4.87 2.70
CA SER A 10 -21.26 -5.76 2.04
C SER A 10 -21.79 -6.27 0.70
N TYR A 11 -23.08 -6.64 0.66
CA TYR A 11 -23.76 -7.04 -0.58
C TYR A 11 -23.80 -5.88 -1.59
N ARG A 12 -24.08 -4.65 -1.13
CA ARG A 12 -24.12 -3.45 -1.97
C ARG A 12 -22.77 -3.13 -2.61
N ASP A 13 -21.67 -3.33 -1.90
CA ASP A 13 -20.32 -3.08 -2.43
C ASP A 13 -19.92 -4.06 -3.53
N LEU A 14 -20.34 -5.33 -3.40
CA LEU A 14 -20.09 -6.35 -4.42
C LEU A 14 -20.83 -6.05 -5.73
N ILE A 15 -22.12 -5.69 -5.65
CA ILE A 15 -22.93 -5.40 -6.85
C ILE A 15 -22.49 -4.12 -7.57
N ASN A 16 -21.90 -3.16 -6.85
CA ASN A 16 -21.45 -1.88 -7.41
C ASN A 16 -20.05 -1.96 -8.06
N ARG A 17 -19.39 -3.12 -7.99
CA ARG A 17 -18.05 -3.35 -8.56
C ARG A 17 -18.03 -4.53 -9.53
N PRO A 18 -18.92 -4.55 -10.54
CA PRO A 18 -18.94 -5.65 -11.51
C PRO A 18 -17.61 -5.71 -12.27
N GLY A 19 -17.11 -6.93 -12.52
CA GLY A 19 -15.86 -7.15 -13.25
C GLY A 19 -14.57 -6.99 -12.45
N GLN A 20 -14.62 -6.59 -11.17
CA GLN A 20 -13.42 -6.50 -10.31
C GLN A 20 -13.06 -7.80 -9.59
N PHE A 21 -13.82 -8.87 -9.84
CA PHE A 21 -13.73 -10.15 -9.14
C PHE A 21 -13.43 -11.33 -10.07
N ASP A 22 -12.82 -11.09 -11.24
CA ASP A 22 -12.34 -12.16 -12.11
C ASP A 22 -11.04 -12.77 -11.54
N TYR A 23 -11.22 -13.55 -10.48
CA TYR A 23 -10.13 -14.22 -9.80
C TYR A 23 -9.45 -15.26 -10.67
N GLN A 24 -10.20 -15.89 -11.58
CA GLN A 24 -9.65 -16.90 -12.46
C GLN A 24 -8.65 -16.28 -13.44
N ALA A 25 -9.01 -15.17 -14.11
CA ALA A 25 -8.09 -14.46 -14.97
C ALA A 25 -6.87 -13.93 -14.20
N ALA A 26 -7.08 -13.40 -12.98
CA ALA A 26 -5.98 -12.93 -12.13
C ALA A 26 -4.99 -14.07 -11.77
N ILE A 27 -5.49 -15.26 -11.39
CA ILE A 27 -4.63 -16.42 -11.10
C ILE A 27 -3.88 -16.88 -12.35
N GLN A 28 -4.55 -16.95 -13.51
CA GLN A 28 -3.93 -17.32 -14.78
C GLN A 28 -2.83 -16.32 -15.19
N ALA A 29 -3.02 -15.03 -14.89
CA ALA A 29 -2.04 -13.98 -15.14
C ALA A 29 -0.96 -13.85 -14.04
N GLY A 30 -1.01 -14.67 -12.98
CA GLY A 30 -0.06 -14.58 -11.85
C GLY A 30 -0.19 -13.29 -11.03
N LEU A 31 -1.36 -12.65 -11.07
CA LEU A 31 -1.62 -11.40 -10.36
C LEU A 31 -2.04 -11.67 -8.90
N PRO A 32 -1.70 -10.77 -7.97
CA PRO A 32 -2.13 -10.89 -6.59
C PRO A 32 -3.65 -10.76 -6.50
N ILE A 33 -4.29 -11.78 -5.94
CA ILE A 33 -5.76 -11.85 -5.74
C ILE A 33 -6.23 -11.15 -4.47
N GLY A 34 -5.31 -10.60 -3.67
CA GLY A 34 -5.61 -9.95 -2.40
C GLY A 34 -4.69 -8.77 -2.09
N SER A 35 -5.15 -7.86 -1.25
CA SER A 35 -4.40 -6.66 -0.85
C SER A 35 -3.28 -6.94 0.15
N GLY A 36 -3.05 -8.20 0.56
CA GLY A 36 -2.13 -8.55 1.64
C GLY A 36 -0.70 -8.03 1.43
N GLU A 37 -0.17 -8.14 0.22
CA GLU A 37 1.16 -7.65 -0.13
C GLU A 37 1.24 -6.12 -0.06
N VAL A 38 0.22 -5.43 -0.59
CA VAL A 38 0.10 -3.97 -0.56
C VAL A 38 -0.04 -3.47 0.89
N GLU A 39 -0.86 -4.13 1.71
CA GLU A 39 -1.02 -3.78 3.12
C GLU A 39 0.26 -4.03 3.93
N SER A 40 1.00 -5.08 3.59
CA SER A 40 2.32 -5.37 4.18
C SER A 40 3.32 -4.27 3.81
N ALA A 41 3.39 -3.89 2.53
CA ALA A 41 4.25 -2.82 2.06
C ALA A 41 3.88 -1.47 2.69
N HIS A 42 2.59 -1.16 2.82
CA HIS A 42 2.11 0.04 3.52
C HIS A 42 2.59 0.07 4.99
N ARG A 43 2.50 -1.05 5.71
CA ARG A 43 3.03 -1.16 7.09
C ARG A 43 4.56 -0.97 7.15
N TYR A 44 5.31 -1.56 6.22
CA TYR A 44 6.77 -1.57 6.28
C TYR A 44 7.44 -0.30 5.72
N VAL A 45 6.88 0.28 4.66
CA VAL A 45 7.45 1.44 3.95
C VAL A 45 6.92 2.73 4.57
N ILE A 46 5.59 2.90 4.56
CA ILE A 46 4.90 4.16 4.86
C ILE A 46 4.82 4.38 6.37
N GLN A 47 4.25 3.41 7.11
CA GLN A 47 4.01 3.59 8.54
C GLN A 47 5.30 3.72 9.35
N LYS A 48 6.41 3.14 8.86
CA LYS A 48 7.73 3.21 9.51
C LYS A 48 8.28 4.63 9.66
N ARG A 49 7.74 5.63 8.95
CA ARG A 49 8.18 7.04 9.08
C ARG A 49 7.05 8.05 9.16
N LEU A 50 5.97 7.87 8.39
CA LEU A 50 4.90 8.86 8.30
C LEU A 50 3.82 8.69 9.37
N LYS A 51 3.67 7.48 9.94
CA LYS A 51 2.65 7.14 10.95
C LYS A 51 3.28 6.82 12.32
N LEU A 52 4.39 7.48 12.65
CA LEU A 52 4.99 7.37 13.97
C LEU A 52 4.43 8.43 14.92
N PRO A 53 4.28 8.13 16.23
CA PRO A 53 3.94 9.13 17.23
C PRO A 53 4.93 10.30 17.19
N GLY A 54 4.42 11.53 17.17
CA GLY A 54 5.25 12.73 17.13
C GLY A 54 6.00 12.94 15.80
N ALA A 55 5.65 12.23 14.72
CA ALA A 55 6.22 12.50 13.40
C ALA A 55 5.72 13.84 12.85
N TRP A 56 6.64 14.76 12.59
CA TRP A 56 6.36 16.01 11.88
C TRP A 56 6.80 15.88 10.42
N TRP A 57 5.86 16.15 9.50
CA TRP A 57 6.08 16.24 8.07
C TRP A 57 4.99 17.14 7.47
N LYS A 58 5.26 17.70 6.29
CA LYS A 58 4.28 18.46 5.51
C LYS A 58 3.88 17.64 4.28
N PRO A 59 2.64 17.76 3.77
CA PRO A 59 2.19 17.05 2.57
C PRO A 59 3.17 17.16 1.40
N GLU A 60 3.73 18.36 1.18
CA GLU A 60 4.72 18.63 0.12
C GLU A 60 5.99 17.77 0.23
N ASN A 61 6.37 17.37 1.46
CA ASN A 61 7.58 16.57 1.72
C ASN A 61 7.30 15.07 1.82
N ALA A 62 6.03 14.65 1.88
CA ALA A 62 5.65 13.26 2.09
C ALA A 62 6.20 12.37 0.96
N GLN A 63 6.07 12.80 -0.30
CA GLN A 63 6.56 12.04 -1.44
C GLN A 63 8.08 11.84 -1.40
N ALA A 64 8.85 12.88 -1.06
CA ALA A 64 10.30 12.77 -0.94
C ALA A 64 10.70 11.78 0.16
N MET A 65 10.02 11.80 1.31
CA MET A 65 10.26 10.82 2.37
C MET A 65 9.92 9.39 1.93
N LEU A 66 8.82 9.21 1.20
CA LEU A 66 8.42 7.91 0.66
C LEU A 66 9.44 7.38 -0.34
N ASN A 67 9.93 8.21 -1.25
CA ASN A 67 10.96 7.83 -2.22
C ASN A 67 12.20 7.28 -1.49
N LEU A 68 12.69 7.99 -0.46
CA LEU A 68 13.83 7.51 0.35
C LEU A 68 13.53 6.19 1.07
N ARG A 69 12.31 6.00 1.58
CA ARG A 69 11.90 4.74 2.21
C ARG A 69 11.86 3.59 1.21
N VAL A 70 11.35 3.82 0.00
CA VAL A 70 11.29 2.84 -1.09
C VAL A 70 12.69 2.48 -1.55
N THR A 71 13.55 3.48 -1.83
CA THR A 71 14.96 3.26 -2.19
C THR A 71 15.67 2.37 -1.18
N ARG A 72 15.45 2.63 0.12
CA ARG A 72 16.02 1.82 1.20
C ARG A 72 15.43 0.40 1.24
N ALA A 73 14.12 0.25 1.10
CA ALA A 73 13.45 -1.05 1.09
C ALA A 73 13.90 -1.92 -0.08
N ASN A 74 14.21 -1.30 -1.22
CA ASN A 74 14.71 -1.95 -2.43
C ASN A 74 16.24 -2.21 -2.40
N GLY A 75 16.92 -1.98 -1.27
CA GLY A 75 18.37 -2.20 -1.15
C GLY A 75 19.23 -1.25 -2.00
N SER A 76 18.65 -0.18 -2.54
CA SER A 76 19.32 0.76 -3.45
C SER A 76 19.84 2.01 -2.74
N TRP A 77 20.01 1.94 -1.42
CA TRP A 77 20.37 3.08 -0.58
C TRP A 77 21.75 3.64 -0.95
N ASP A 78 22.77 2.79 -0.98
CA ASP A 78 24.14 3.21 -1.24
C ASP A 78 24.27 3.75 -2.67
N ARG A 79 23.71 3.03 -3.65
CA ARG A 79 23.66 3.46 -5.06
C ARG A 79 23.04 4.86 -5.23
N TYR A 80 22.00 5.19 -4.47
CA TYR A 80 21.36 6.50 -4.55
C TYR A 80 22.29 7.61 -4.07
N TRP A 81 23.02 7.39 -2.97
CA TRP A 81 23.95 8.38 -2.43
C TRP A 81 25.21 8.51 -3.27
N ASP A 82 25.73 7.40 -3.80
CA ASP A 82 26.86 7.41 -4.72
C ASP A 82 26.55 8.25 -5.97
N ALA A 83 25.34 8.10 -6.52
CA ALA A 83 24.88 8.87 -7.67
C ALA A 83 24.66 10.37 -7.38
N LEU A 84 24.41 10.74 -6.13
CA LEU A 84 24.28 12.14 -5.71
C LEU A 84 25.61 12.83 -5.41
N ALA A 85 26.63 12.04 -5.04
CA ALA A 85 27.96 12.53 -4.72
C ALA A 85 28.85 12.73 -5.97
N ALA A 86 28.40 12.25 -7.13
CA ALA A 86 29.04 12.40 -8.43
C ALA A 86 28.59 13.68 -9.15
#